data_AF-A0A6P1C0M5-F1
#
_entry.id   AF-A0A6P1C0M5-F1
#
_cell.length_a   1.000
_cell.length_b   1.000
_cell.length_c   1.000
_cell.angle_alpha   90.00
_cell.angle_beta   90.00
_cell.angle_gamma   90.00
#
_symmetry.space_group_name_H-M   'P 1'
#
loop_
_entity.id
_entity.type
_entity.pdbx_description
1 polymer ?
#
loop_
_entity_poly.entity_id
_entity_poly.type
_entity_poly.pdbx_seq_one_letter_code
_entity_poly.pdbx_strand_id
1 'polypeptide(L)'
;KVKAVLEKRLQAYAGKPVGVAIRSADEIAAVLKANPFPKAPPNFTVAIFLDEPPPKDALKDVKGQQDEQIRLGKREIYVAYGSGMGRSKLKIPAAANGTARNINTIAKLAELAAGDDE
;
A
#
# COMPACT_ATOMS: atom_id res chain seq x y z
N LYS A 1 15.52 -3.62 12.97
CA LYS A 1 16.30 -2.53 13.62
C LYS A 1 16.29 -1.24 12.80
N VAL A 2 16.47 -1.28 11.47
CA VAL A 2 16.49 -0.06 10.60
C VAL A 2 15.23 0.80 10.72
N LYS A 3 14.04 0.19 10.64
CA LYS A 3 12.75 0.90 10.74
C LYS A 3 12.65 1.79 11.99
N ALA A 4 12.80 1.21 13.17
CA ALA A 4 12.71 1.93 14.43
C ALA A 4 13.74 3.08 14.56
N VAL A 5 14.94 2.91 13.98
CA VAL A 5 15.96 3.98 13.96
C VAL A 5 15.50 5.15 13.08
N LEU A 6 14.92 4.87 11.91
CA LEU A 6 14.38 5.92 11.03
C LEU A 6 13.19 6.61 11.67
N GLU A 7 12.25 5.88 12.26
CA GLU A 7 11.08 6.45 12.95
C GLU A 7 11.52 7.38 14.09
N LYS A 8 12.50 6.97 14.91
CA LYS A 8 13.04 7.81 15.99
C LYS A 8 13.66 9.10 15.47
N ARG A 9 14.44 9.02 14.37
CA ARG A 9 15.06 10.20 13.75
C ARG A 9 14.03 11.13 13.13
N LEU A 10 13.03 10.59 12.44
CA LEU A 10 11.94 11.36 11.85
C LEU A 10 11.07 12.01 12.93
N GLN A 11 10.84 11.35 14.06
CA GLN A 11 10.14 11.96 15.18
C GLN A 11 10.92 13.14 15.78
N ALA A 12 12.23 12.99 15.97
CA ALA A 12 13.08 14.08 16.45
C ALA A 12 13.08 15.27 15.48
N TYR A 13 13.06 15.00 14.17
CA TYR A 13 13.02 16.03 13.13
C TYR A 13 11.65 16.71 12.97
N ALA A 14 10.57 15.91 12.89
CA ALA A 14 9.22 16.38 12.58
C ALA A 14 8.39 16.77 13.81
N GLY A 15 8.87 16.49 15.02
CA GLY A 15 8.17 16.77 16.29
C GLY A 15 6.98 15.85 16.59
N LYS A 16 6.75 14.80 15.78
CA LYS A 16 5.63 13.85 15.94
C LYS A 16 5.98 12.48 15.38
N PRO A 17 5.32 11.39 15.82
CA PRO A 17 5.53 10.06 15.25
C PRO A 17 5.28 10.04 13.73
N VAL A 18 6.22 9.47 12.98
CA VAL A 18 6.13 9.27 11.53
C VAL A 18 6.33 7.79 11.26
N GLY A 19 5.31 7.12 10.72
CA GLY A 19 5.41 5.71 10.34
C GLY A 19 6.35 5.50 9.16
N VAL A 20 7.19 4.46 9.21
CA VAL A 20 8.12 4.12 8.14
C VAL A 20 7.81 2.75 7.57
N ALA A 21 7.52 2.68 6.26
CA ALA A 21 7.45 1.42 5.53
C ALA A 21 8.80 1.12 4.87
N ILE A 22 9.37 -0.05 5.14
CA ILE A 22 10.59 -0.55 4.48
C ILE A 22 10.20 -1.76 3.61
N ARG A 23 10.67 -1.75 2.37
CA ARG A 23 10.54 -2.84 1.39
C ARG A 23 11.83 -2.95 0.59
N SER A 24 12.25 -4.17 0.31
CA SER A 24 13.30 -4.49 -0.67
C SER A 24 12.80 -4.33 -2.10
N ALA A 25 13.71 -4.26 -3.07
CA ALA A 25 13.39 -4.21 -4.50
C ALA A 25 12.50 -5.40 -4.91
N ASP A 26 12.87 -6.61 -4.50
CA ASP A 26 12.11 -7.84 -4.76
C ASP A 26 10.70 -7.79 -4.19
N GLU A 27 10.53 -7.23 -2.98
CA GLU A 27 9.20 -7.08 -2.38
C GLU A 27 8.33 -6.09 -3.15
N ILE A 28 8.89 -4.97 -3.61
CA ILE A 28 8.14 -4.00 -4.43
C ILE A 28 7.75 -4.62 -5.78
N ALA A 29 8.68 -5.32 -6.45
CA ALA A 29 8.40 -6.02 -7.69
C ALA A 29 7.34 -7.12 -7.51
N ALA A 30 7.40 -7.87 -6.41
CA ALA A 30 6.41 -8.89 -6.07
C ALA A 30 5.01 -8.28 -5.85
N VAL A 31 4.91 -7.10 -5.20
CA VAL A 31 3.64 -6.40 -5.01
C VAL A 31 3.03 -5.96 -6.35
N LEU A 32 3.85 -5.47 -7.27
CA LEU A 32 3.39 -5.12 -8.62
C LEU A 32 2.86 -6.35 -9.37
N LYS A 33 3.62 -7.45 -9.36
CA LYS A 33 3.25 -8.71 -10.01
C LYS A 33 2.00 -9.36 -9.40
N ALA A 34 1.80 -9.20 -8.09
CA ALA A 34 0.67 -9.76 -7.37
C ALA A 34 -0.61 -8.90 -7.46
N ASN A 35 -0.61 -7.79 -8.20
CA ASN A 35 -1.80 -6.96 -8.39
C ASN A 35 -2.97 -7.80 -8.95
N PRO A 36 -4.06 -8.01 -8.20
CA PRO A 36 -5.18 -8.84 -8.62
C PRO A 36 -6.12 -8.14 -9.61
N PHE A 37 -5.84 -6.88 -9.97
CA PHE A 37 -6.68 -6.05 -10.84
C PHE A 37 -5.95 -5.63 -12.12
N PRO A 38 -5.55 -6.56 -13.01
CA PRO A 38 -4.78 -6.24 -14.21
C PRO A 38 -5.56 -5.40 -15.24
N LYS A 39 -6.90 -5.37 -15.15
CA LYS A 39 -7.79 -4.60 -16.04
C LYS A 39 -8.23 -3.25 -15.45
N ALA A 40 -7.95 -2.99 -14.18
CA ALA A 40 -8.35 -1.74 -13.54
C ALA A 40 -7.35 -0.62 -13.87
N PRO A 41 -7.79 0.64 -13.96
CA PRO A 41 -6.88 1.77 -14.17
C PRO A 41 -5.82 1.83 -13.05
N PRO A 42 -4.51 1.79 -13.36
CA PRO A 42 -3.45 1.68 -12.35
C PRO A 42 -3.29 2.95 -11.49
N ASN A 43 -3.76 4.09 -11.98
CA ASN A 43 -3.85 5.35 -11.22
C ASN A 43 -4.97 5.34 -10.16
N PHE A 44 -6.01 4.52 -10.33
CA PHE A 44 -7.09 4.29 -9.35
C PHE A 44 -7.01 2.91 -8.69
N THR A 45 -5.93 2.18 -8.92
CA THR A 45 -5.64 0.93 -8.23
C THR A 45 -4.51 1.17 -7.25
N VAL A 46 -4.70 0.75 -6.00
CA VAL A 46 -3.79 1.04 -4.88
C VAL A 46 -3.42 -0.26 -4.19
N ALA A 47 -2.15 -0.37 -3.80
CA ALA A 47 -1.76 -1.29 -2.73
C ALA A 47 -1.52 -0.48 -1.46
N ILE A 48 -2.18 -0.89 -0.38
CA ILE A 48 -1.97 -0.33 0.95
C ILE A 48 -0.99 -1.24 1.68
N PHE A 49 0.25 -0.79 1.83
CA PHE A 49 1.32 -1.53 2.50
C PHE A 49 1.10 -1.57 4.00
N LEU A 50 1.14 -2.77 4.58
CA LEU A 50 0.99 -3.04 5.99
C LEU A 50 2.31 -3.50 6.62
N ASP A 51 2.45 -3.26 7.91
CA ASP A 51 3.59 -3.76 8.67
C ASP A 51 3.52 -5.26 8.92
N GLU A 52 2.32 -5.79 9.09
CA GLU A 52 2.06 -7.21 9.33
C GLU A 52 1.06 -7.73 8.29
N PRO A 53 1.05 -9.04 8.02
CA PRO A 53 0.03 -9.65 7.17
C PRO A 53 -1.37 -9.31 7.69
N PRO A 54 -2.31 -8.90 6.81
CA PRO A 54 -3.67 -8.67 7.26
C PRO A 54 -4.28 -9.99 7.74
N PRO A 55 -5.06 -10.00 8.85
CA PRO A 55 -5.77 -11.20 9.25
C PRO A 55 -6.78 -11.60 8.18
N LYS A 56 -7.14 -12.89 8.12
CA LYS A 56 -8.05 -13.41 7.07
C LYS A 56 -9.41 -12.72 7.05
N ASP A 57 -9.84 -12.21 8.19
CA ASP A 57 -11.10 -11.50 8.40
C ASP A 57 -10.95 -9.97 8.34
N ALA A 58 -9.80 -9.45 7.88
CA ALA A 58 -9.49 -8.02 7.80
C ALA A 58 -10.52 -7.19 7.04
N LEU A 59 -11.31 -7.82 6.17
CA LEU A 59 -12.31 -7.16 5.34
C LEU A 59 -13.73 -7.17 5.94
N LYS A 60 -13.95 -7.84 7.09
CA LYS A 60 -15.29 -7.96 7.70
C LYS A 60 -15.88 -6.62 8.12
N ASP A 61 -15.02 -5.69 8.56
CA ASP A 61 -15.40 -4.39 9.12
C ASP A 61 -15.26 -3.26 8.10
N VAL A 62 -15.15 -3.59 6.81
CA VAL A 62 -15.12 -2.60 5.73
C VAL A 62 -16.44 -1.83 5.71
N LYS A 63 -16.34 -0.51 5.57
CA LYS A 63 -17.50 0.40 5.55
C LYS A 63 -17.44 1.31 4.33
N GLY A 64 -18.63 1.71 3.86
CA GLY A 64 -18.75 2.70 2.79
C GLY A 64 -18.27 2.22 1.42
N GLN A 65 -18.08 0.91 1.24
CA GLN A 65 -17.79 0.31 -0.06
C GLN A 65 -19.00 0.46 -0.98
N GLN A 66 -18.75 0.81 -2.23
CA GLN A 66 -19.70 0.96 -3.33
C GLN A 66 -19.25 0.02 -4.47
N ASP A 67 -18.63 0.58 -5.51
CA ASP A 67 -18.09 -0.14 -6.66
C ASP A 67 -16.60 -0.49 -6.51
N GLU A 68 -15.97 -0.16 -5.39
CA GLU A 68 -14.58 -0.53 -5.14
C GLU A 68 -14.45 -2.05 -4.96
N GLN A 69 -13.36 -2.60 -5.49
CA GLN A 69 -12.99 -4.00 -5.28
C GLN A 69 -11.80 -4.09 -4.36
N ILE A 70 -11.87 -4.98 -3.36
CA ILE A 70 -10.83 -5.15 -2.34
C ILE A 70 -10.35 -6.59 -2.34
N ARG A 71 -9.03 -6.80 -2.27
CA ARG A 71 -8.38 -8.11 -2.17
C ARG A 71 -7.20 -8.05 -1.22
N LEU A 72 -7.02 -9.11 -0.43
CA LEU A 72 -5.88 -9.26 0.46
C LEU A 72 -4.66 -9.77 -0.32
N GLY A 73 -3.50 -9.15 -0.09
CA GLY A 73 -2.19 -9.63 -0.51
C GLY A 73 -1.43 -10.26 0.67
N LYS A 74 -0.11 -10.40 0.52
CA LYS A 74 0.77 -10.98 1.56
C LYS A 74 0.90 -10.02 2.76
N ARG A 75 1.21 -8.76 2.50
CA ARG A 75 1.30 -7.67 3.49
C ARG A 75 0.71 -6.37 2.94
N GLU A 76 -0.23 -6.52 2.02
CA GLU A 76 -0.86 -5.43 1.29
C GLU A 76 -2.36 -5.67 1.24
N ILE A 77 -3.13 -4.59 1.18
CA ILE A 77 -4.54 -4.63 0.79
C ILE A 77 -4.65 -3.90 -0.55
N TYR A 78 -5.09 -4.62 -1.58
CA TYR A 78 -5.31 -4.04 -2.91
C TYR A 78 -6.71 -3.48 -3.00
N VAL A 79 -6.84 -2.27 -3.53
CA VAL A 79 -8.12 -1.61 -3.79
C VAL A 79 -8.15 -1.07 -5.21
N ALA A 80 -9.12 -1.51 -6.01
CA ALA A 80 -9.46 -0.86 -7.26
C ALA A 80 -10.66 0.05 -7.01
N TYR A 81 -10.47 1.37 -7.15
CA TYR A 81 -11.46 2.39 -6.76
C TYR A 81 -12.54 2.68 -7.81
N GLY A 82 -12.68 1.84 -8.85
CA GLY A 82 -13.75 1.95 -9.84
C GLY A 82 -13.94 3.36 -10.40
N SER A 83 -15.10 3.95 -10.11
CA SER A 83 -15.56 5.28 -10.53
C SER A 83 -14.71 6.45 -10.03
N GLY A 84 -13.77 6.22 -9.10
CA GLY A 84 -12.71 7.15 -8.76
C GLY A 84 -12.45 7.28 -7.26
N MET A 85 -11.16 7.33 -6.90
CA MET A 85 -10.70 7.34 -5.51
C MET A 85 -11.15 8.56 -4.70
N GLY A 86 -11.19 9.76 -5.30
CA GLY A 86 -11.50 11.00 -4.58
C GLY A 86 -12.95 11.13 -4.07
N ARG A 87 -13.88 10.32 -4.59
CA ARG A 87 -15.28 10.29 -4.16
C ARG A 87 -15.61 9.09 -3.27
N SER A 88 -14.65 8.16 -3.14
CA SER A 88 -14.81 6.95 -2.35
C SER A 88 -15.01 7.30 -0.88
N LYS A 89 -15.99 6.64 -0.25
CA LYS A 89 -16.20 6.68 1.20
C LYS A 89 -15.66 5.41 1.89
N LEU A 90 -14.87 4.62 1.15
CA LEU A 90 -14.35 3.34 1.60
C LEU A 90 -13.46 3.52 2.83
N LYS A 91 -13.79 2.80 3.89
CA LYS A 91 -12.97 2.69 5.10
C LYS A 91 -12.61 1.23 5.33
N ILE A 92 -11.32 0.96 5.45
CA ILE A 92 -10.76 -0.36 5.73
C ILE A 92 -10.03 -0.25 7.07
N PRO A 93 -10.65 -0.59 8.21
CA PRO A 93 -10.02 -0.47 9.52
C PRO A 93 -8.67 -1.20 9.63
N ALA A 94 -8.55 -2.36 9.00
CA ALA A 94 -7.30 -3.12 8.93
C ALA A 94 -6.16 -2.38 8.20
N ALA A 95 -6.48 -1.34 7.43
CA ALA A 95 -5.51 -0.52 6.69
C ALA A 95 -5.25 0.84 7.34
N ALA A 96 -5.78 1.11 8.54
CA ALA A 96 -5.77 2.46 9.15
C ALA A 96 -4.36 3.06 9.32
N ASN A 97 -3.37 2.21 9.59
CA ASN A 97 -1.96 2.62 9.74
C ASN A 97 -1.11 2.28 8.49
N GLY A 98 -1.75 1.82 7.41
CA GLY A 98 -1.08 1.41 6.20
C GLY A 98 -0.68 2.59 5.32
N THR A 99 0.31 2.38 4.45
CA THR A 99 0.72 3.38 3.46
C THR A 99 0.15 3.02 2.09
N ALA A 100 -0.75 3.86 1.58
CA ALA A 100 -1.32 3.71 0.24
C ALA A 100 -0.40 4.25 -0.85
N ARG A 101 -0.19 3.47 -1.91
CA ARG A 101 0.42 3.93 -3.18
C ARG A 101 -0.35 3.35 -4.36
N ASN A 102 -0.56 4.16 -5.39
CA ASN A 102 -1.16 3.65 -6.62
C ASN A 102 -0.16 2.76 -7.39
N ILE A 103 -0.67 1.94 -8.31
CA ILE A 103 0.15 0.98 -9.05
C ILE A 103 1.19 1.67 -9.94
N ASN A 104 0.91 2.86 -10.49
CA ASN A 104 1.91 3.62 -11.25
C ASN A 104 3.14 3.99 -10.41
N THR A 105 2.91 4.47 -9.18
CA THR A 105 4.01 4.76 -8.25
C THR A 105 4.75 3.49 -7.85
N ILE A 106 4.04 2.38 -7.62
CA ILE A 106 4.68 1.11 -7.27
C ILE A 106 5.54 0.59 -8.43
N ALA A 107 5.07 0.71 -9.68
CA ALA A 107 5.85 0.39 -10.86
C ALA A 107 7.12 1.24 -10.93
N LYS A 108 7.01 2.55 -10.73
CA LYS A 108 8.19 3.42 -10.74
C LYS A 108 9.16 3.13 -9.60
N LEU A 109 8.66 2.78 -8.41
CA LEU A 109 9.50 2.36 -7.29
C LEU A 109 10.21 1.03 -7.58
N ALA A 110 9.57 0.10 -8.28
CA ALA A 110 10.20 -1.16 -8.69
C ALA A 110 11.38 -0.90 -9.64
N GLU A 111 11.19 -0.02 -10.63
CA GLU A 111 12.26 0.42 -11.54
C GLU A 111 13.43 1.05 -10.77
N LEU A 112 13.15 2.06 -9.92
CA LEU A 112 14.20 2.76 -9.17
C LEU A 112 14.94 1.85 -8.17
N ALA A 113 14.25 0.86 -7.60
CA ALA A 113 14.84 -0.05 -6.62
C ALA A 113 15.63 -1.20 -7.27
N ALA A 114 15.37 -1.52 -8.54
CA ALA A 114 16.16 -2.49 -9.28
C ALA A 114 17.61 -2.03 -9.49
N GLY A 115 17.87 -0.72 -9.38
CA GLY A 115 19.14 -0.09 -9.69
C GLY A 115 19.25 0.11 -11.20
N ASP A 116 19.82 1.25 -11.60
CA ASP A 116 20.37 1.37 -12.96
C ASP A 116 21.59 0.44 -13.01
N ASP A 117 21.45 -0.73 -13.64
CA ASP A 117 22.59 -1.42 -14.25
C ASP A 117 23.02 -0.57 -15.47
N GLU A 118 23.65 0.58 -15.21
CA GLU A 118 24.47 1.35 -16.16
C GLU A 118 25.76 1.85 -15.50
#